data_AF-A0A914ECJ8-F1
#
_entry.id   AF-A0A914ECJ8-F1
#
_cell.length_a   1.000
_cell.length_b   1.000
_cell.length_c   1.000
_cell.angle_alpha   90.00
_cell.angle_beta   90.00
_cell.angle_gamma   90.00
#
_symmetry.space_group_name_H-M   'P 1'
#
loop_
_entity.id
_entity.type
_entity.pdbx_description
1 polymer ?
#
loop_
_entity_poly.entity_id
_entity_poly.type
_entity_poly.pdbx_seq_one_letter_code
_entity_poly.pdbx_strand_id
1 'polypeptide(L)'
;MTYVYAQCLTAQAPGTWSPYVENGCSDTCGMCGVIKMIRICLVEGTCTGSPTMNSTTHCGSTLCPYPRNSCCPGFIAGVSSGSLVCLQIG
;
A
#
# COMPACT_ATOMS: atom_id res chain seq x y z
N MET A 1 -43.57 14.31 -3.50
CA MET A 1 -42.44 13.70 -2.77
C MET A 1 -41.24 13.69 -3.70
N THR A 2 -40.53 14.81 -3.75
CA THR A 2 -39.28 14.95 -4.52
C THR A 2 -38.14 14.54 -3.60
N TYR A 3 -37.53 13.39 -3.87
CA TYR A 3 -36.31 12.97 -3.20
C TYR A 3 -35.17 13.84 -3.72
N VAL A 4 -34.91 14.96 -3.04
CA VAL A 4 -33.67 15.70 -3.20
C VAL A 4 -32.63 14.92 -2.41
N TYR A 5 -31.90 14.03 -3.10
CA TYR A 5 -30.67 13.46 -2.58
C TYR A 5 -29.69 14.63 -2.44
N ALA A 6 -29.72 15.29 -1.28
CA ALA A 6 -28.73 16.26 -0.87
C ALA A 6 -27.43 15.50 -0.60
N GLN A 7 -26.79 15.04 -1.67
CA GLN A 7 -25.36 14.76 -1.65
C GLN A 7 -24.71 16.13 -1.51
N CYS A 8 -24.26 16.41 -0.29
CA CYS A 8 -23.46 17.58 0.02
C CYS A 8 -22.21 17.50 -0.85
N LEU A 9 -22.28 18.11 -2.04
CA LEU A 9 -21.12 18.68 -2.72
C LEU A 9 -20.62 19.78 -1.79
N THR A 10 -20.01 19.38 -0.68
CA THR A 10 -19.10 20.26 0.05
C THR A 10 -18.07 20.65 -0.99
N ALA A 11 -18.03 21.93 -1.32
CA ALA A 11 -16.92 22.50 -2.07
C ALA A 11 -15.64 22.03 -1.35
N GLN A 12 -14.95 21.02 -1.90
CA GLN A 12 -13.74 20.52 -1.27
C GLN A 12 -12.75 21.69 -1.29
N ALA A 13 -12.24 22.04 -0.11
CA ALA A 13 -11.34 23.16 0.01
C ALA A 13 -10.08 22.89 -0.84
N PRO A 14 -9.49 23.92 -1.47
CA PRO A 14 -8.17 23.77 -2.09
C PRO A 14 -7.19 23.19 -1.06
N GLY A 15 -6.39 22.21 -1.49
CA GLY A 15 -5.46 21.47 -0.64
C GLY A 15 -6.03 20.21 -0.01
N THR A 16 -7.28 19.83 -0.31
CA THR A 16 -7.89 18.61 0.23
C THR A 16 -7.43 17.37 -0.53
N TRP A 17 -6.80 16.46 0.20
CA TRP A 17 -6.40 15.13 -0.28
C TRP A 17 -7.52 14.10 -0.10
N SER A 18 -7.62 13.13 -1.01
CA SER A 18 -8.38 11.91 -0.77
C SER A 18 -7.74 11.06 0.35
N PRO A 19 -8.47 10.10 0.91
CA PRO A 19 -7.85 9.02 1.67
C PRO A 19 -6.80 8.30 0.83
N TYR A 20 -5.78 7.76 1.49
CA TYR A 20 -4.82 6.86 0.87
C TYR A 20 -5.49 5.51 0.56
N VAL A 21 -5.17 4.96 -0.61
CA VAL A 21 -5.58 3.64 -1.06
C VAL A 21 -4.36 2.82 -1.45
N GLU A 22 -4.43 1.50 -1.28
CA GLU A 22 -3.33 0.60 -1.63
C GLU A 22 -3.09 0.59 -3.15
N ASN A 23 -1.82 0.64 -3.54
CA ASN A 23 -1.35 0.65 -4.92
C ASN A 23 -0.27 -0.41 -5.14
N GLY A 24 -0.52 -1.59 -4.57
CA GLY A 24 0.34 -2.77 -4.70
C GLY A 24 1.55 -2.79 -3.77
N CYS A 25 2.40 -3.80 -3.95
CA CYS A 25 3.60 -4.00 -3.15
C CYS A 25 4.82 -3.41 -3.84
N SER A 26 5.77 -2.87 -3.08
CA SER A 26 7.02 -2.35 -3.64
C SER A 26 7.97 -3.43 -4.14
N ASP A 27 7.84 -4.66 -3.65
CA ASP A 27 8.62 -5.83 -4.08
C ASP A 27 7.72 -7.07 -4.04
N THR A 28 7.93 -8.03 -4.91
CA THR A 28 7.00 -9.18 -5.04
C THR A 28 7.48 -10.42 -4.28
N CYS A 29 8.66 -10.36 -3.66
CA CYS A 29 9.26 -11.49 -2.98
C CYS A 29 10.04 -11.11 -1.70
N GLY A 30 10.35 -12.11 -0.89
CA GLY A 30 11.24 -12.07 0.24
C GLY A 30 10.73 -11.34 1.48
N MET A 31 9.46 -10.91 1.52
CA MET A 31 8.96 -9.90 2.46
C MET A 31 9.79 -8.60 2.44
N CYS A 32 10.49 -8.34 1.33
CA CYS A 32 11.31 -7.16 1.13
C CYS A 32 10.46 -5.92 0.78
N GLY A 33 9.23 -6.16 0.32
CA GLY A 33 8.34 -5.11 -0.14
C GLY A 33 7.53 -4.52 0.99
N VAL A 34 7.06 -3.29 0.78
CA VAL A 34 6.07 -2.61 1.61
C VAL A 34 4.88 -2.18 0.75
N ILE A 35 3.70 -2.13 1.34
CA ILE A 35 2.50 -1.72 0.62
C ILE A 35 2.64 -0.26 0.22
N LYS A 36 2.57 0.02 -1.08
CA LYS A 36 2.51 1.38 -1.60
C LYS A 36 1.09 1.89 -1.42
N MET A 37 0.98 3.14 -1.01
CA MET A 37 -0.28 3.84 -0.87
C MET A 37 -0.28 5.06 -1.78
N ILE A 38 -1.39 5.32 -2.45
CA ILE A 38 -1.60 6.50 -3.30
C ILE A 38 -2.84 7.26 -2.84
N ARG A 39 -2.83 8.56 -3.03
CA ARG A 39 -3.99 9.44 -2.87
C ARG A 39 -4.05 10.39 -4.05
N ILE A 40 -5.24 10.91 -4.32
CA ILE A 40 -5.47 11.92 -5.34
C ILE A 40 -5.79 13.26 -4.69
N CYS A 41 -5.41 14.35 -5.35
CA CYS A 41 -5.87 15.66 -4.94
C CYS A 41 -7.30 15.84 -5.41
N LEU A 42 -8.22 16.23 -4.52
CA LEU A 42 -9.62 16.41 -4.89
C LEU A 42 -9.83 17.67 -5.73
N VAL A 43 -8.88 18.61 -5.66
CA VAL A 43 -8.86 19.84 -6.45
C VAL A 43 -7.47 20.02 -7.07
N GLU A 44 -7.33 19.66 -8.34
CA GLU A 44 -6.05 19.68 -9.08
C GLU A 44 -5.24 20.96 -8.87
N GLY A 45 -3.92 20.81 -8.70
CA GLY A 45 -2.98 21.93 -8.54
C GLY A 45 -3.00 22.64 -7.18
N THR A 46 -3.86 22.24 -6.25
CA THR A 46 -3.98 22.92 -4.93
C THR A 46 -3.29 22.19 -3.78
N CYS A 47 -3.09 20.87 -3.91
CA CYS A 47 -2.48 20.07 -2.86
C CYS A 47 -0.96 20.17 -2.85
N THR A 48 -0.37 20.20 -1.65
CA THR A 48 1.07 20.15 -1.44
C THR A 48 1.51 18.81 -0.83
N GLY A 49 2.74 18.40 -1.12
CA GLY A 49 3.32 17.14 -0.67
C GLY A 49 3.15 15.98 -1.64
N SER A 50 3.68 14.81 -1.27
CA SER A 50 3.66 13.61 -2.11
C SER A 50 2.26 12.99 -2.18
N PRO A 51 1.80 12.54 -3.37
CA PRO A 51 0.60 11.73 -3.53
C PRO A 51 0.85 10.25 -3.20
N THR A 52 2.12 9.84 -3.06
CA THR A 52 2.51 8.45 -2.76
C THR A 52 3.20 8.34 -1.41
N MET A 53 2.93 7.24 -0.72
CA MET A 53 3.52 6.88 0.57
C MET A 53 3.79 5.37 0.59
N ASN A 54 4.83 4.95 1.32
CA ASN A 54 5.02 3.54 1.65
C ASN A 54 4.46 3.27 3.04
N SER A 55 3.66 2.22 3.17
CA SER A 55 3.18 1.69 4.45
C SER A 55 4.34 1.03 5.22
N THR A 56 4.14 0.82 6.52
CA THR A 56 5.00 -0.03 7.36
C THR A 56 4.68 -1.51 7.21
N THR A 57 3.58 -1.85 6.55
CA THR A 57 3.17 -3.24 6.31
C THR A 57 4.01 -3.87 5.21
N HIS A 58 4.71 -4.96 5.54
CA HIS A 58 5.48 -5.76 4.59
C HIS A 58 4.58 -6.60 3.68
N CYS A 59 5.05 -6.87 2.46
CA CYS A 59 4.36 -7.67 1.45
C CYS A 59 5.35 -8.39 0.52
N GLY A 60 4.83 -9.28 -0.33
CA GLY A 60 5.66 -10.15 -1.17
C GLY A 60 6.19 -11.35 -0.39
N SER A 61 5.31 -12.15 0.21
CA SER A 61 5.69 -13.26 1.09
C SER A 61 6.37 -14.42 0.37
N THR A 62 6.27 -14.52 -0.96
CA THR A 62 6.93 -15.56 -1.75
C THR A 62 8.44 -15.47 -1.65
N LEU A 63 9.16 -16.60 -1.65
CA LEU A 63 10.63 -16.59 -1.66
C LEU A 63 11.18 -15.87 -2.90
N CYS A 64 12.21 -15.06 -2.74
CA CYS A 64 12.91 -14.47 -3.88
C CYS A 64 13.73 -15.54 -4.61
N PRO A 65 13.75 -15.50 -5.96
CA PRO A 65 14.65 -16.33 -6.74
C PRO A 65 16.10 -15.82 -6.61
N TYR A 66 17.04 -16.73 -6.83
CA TYR A 66 18.46 -16.42 -6.98
C TYR A 66 18.66 -15.31 -8.05
N PRO A 67 19.58 -14.34 -7.87
CA PRO A 67 20.69 -14.26 -6.90
C PRO A 67 20.35 -13.57 -5.57
N ARG A 68 19.10 -13.15 -5.37
CA ARG A 68 18.70 -12.49 -4.12
C ARG A 68 18.59 -13.53 -3.00
N ASN A 69 18.80 -13.08 -1.77
CA ASN A 69 18.44 -13.87 -0.60
C ASN A 69 16.95 -14.21 -0.66
N SER A 70 16.58 -15.45 -0.32
CA SER A 70 15.20 -15.92 -0.41
C SER A 70 14.25 -15.06 0.44
N CYS A 71 14.71 -14.59 1.61
CA CYS A 71 14.00 -13.66 2.49
C CYS A 71 14.88 -12.48 2.87
N CYS A 72 14.25 -11.32 3.07
CA CYS A 72 14.91 -10.13 3.58
C CYS A 72 15.28 -10.24 5.07
N PRO A 73 16.22 -9.42 5.57
CA PRO A 73 16.62 -9.42 6.98
C PRO A 73 15.41 -9.27 7.92
N GLY A 74 15.37 -10.08 8.99
CA GLY A 74 14.24 -10.13 9.93
C GLY A 74 13.15 -11.14 9.56
N PHE A 75 13.25 -11.77 8.37
CA PHE A 75 12.33 -12.81 7.92
C PHE A 75 13.07 -14.11 7.62
N ILE A 76 12.41 -15.25 7.87
CA ILE A 76 12.91 -16.59 7.59
C ILE A 76 12.00 -17.33 6.63
N ALA A 77 12.58 -18.22 5.82
CA ALA A 77 11.80 -19.13 5.01
C ALA A 77 11.10 -20.16 5.92
N GLY A 78 9.80 -20.29 5.76
CA GLY A 78 8.96 -21.26 6.45
C GLY A 78 7.78 -21.69 5.58
N VAL A 79 6.93 -22.56 6.10
CA VAL A 79 5.72 -23.00 5.39
C VAL A 79 4.50 -22.35 6.02
N SER A 80 3.71 -21.64 5.22
CA SER A 80 2.40 -21.11 5.62
C SER A 80 1.35 -21.55 4.62
N SER A 81 0.24 -22.10 5.12
CA SER A 81 -0.85 -22.66 4.29
C SER A 81 -0.36 -23.58 3.16
N GLY A 82 0.65 -24.41 3.44
CA GLY A 82 1.21 -25.38 2.49
C GLY A 82 2.17 -24.79 1.44
N SER A 83 2.46 -23.48 1.48
CA SER A 83 3.40 -22.82 0.58
C SER A 83 4.66 -22.36 1.31
N LEU A 84 5.82 -22.46 0.64
CA LEU A 84 7.07 -21.90 1.13
C LEU A 84 7.07 -20.38 0.98
N VAL A 85 7.11 -19.67 2.10
CA VAL A 85 7.03 -18.22 2.19
C VAL A 85 7.99 -17.67 3.24
N CYS A 86 8.27 -16.38 3.20
CA CYS A 86 8.99 -15.66 4.23
C CYS A 86 8.04 -15.27 5.37
N LEU A 87 8.45 -15.59 6.60
CA LEU A 87 7.73 -15.34 7.84
C LEU A 87 8.56 -14.46 8.76
N GLN A 88 7.91 -13.59 9.53
CA GLN A 88 8.59 -12.71 10.47
C GLN A 88 9.10 -13.53 11.66
N ILE A 89 10.36 -13.34 12.05
CA ILE A 89 10.87 -13.89 13.31
C ILE A 89 10.32 -13.00 14.43
N GLY A 90 9.49 -13.58 15.30
CA GLY A 90 9.00 -12.92 16.51
C GLY A 90 10.08 -12.76 17.57
#